data_AF-A0A183PQW8-F1
#
_entry.id   AF-A0A183PQW8-F1
#
_cell.length_a   1.000
_cell.length_b   1.000
_cell.length_c   1.000
_cell.angle_alpha   90.00
_cell.angle_beta   90.00
_cell.angle_gamma   90.00
#
_symmetry.space_group_name_H-M   'P 1'
#
loop_
_entity.id
_entity.type
_entity.pdbx_description
1 polymer ?
#
loop_
_entity_poly.entity_id
_entity_poly.type
_entity_poly.pdbx_seq_one_letter_code
_entity_poly.pdbx_strand_id
1 'polypeptide(L)'
;MVRELLKKKMIDNSTYNDLRSRGSRLPHMYGLPKVHKHDVPLRPILSMINSPYHKVARWLAVKLEPVRHRSATYVLRDSYECYRQVNGLF
;
A
#
# COMPACT_ATOMS: atom_id res chain seq x y z
N MET A 1 -5.62 -18.47 -0.85
CA MET A 1 -5.96 -17.22 -1.57
C MET A 1 -5.34 -17.17 -2.97
N VAL A 2 -4.03 -16.90 -3.15
CA VAL A 2 -3.43 -16.76 -4.50
C VAL A 2 -3.53 -18.04 -5.33
N ARG A 3 -3.40 -19.23 -4.71
CA ARG A 3 -3.63 -20.53 -5.37
C ARG A 3 -5.05 -20.69 -5.92
N GLU A 4 -6.04 -20.11 -5.25
CA GLU A 4 -7.43 -20.17 -5.72
C GLU A 4 -7.66 -19.26 -6.93
N LEU A 5 -6.94 -18.14 -7.00
CA LEU A 5 -6.93 -17.28 -8.19
C LEU A 5 -6.34 -18.00 -9.40
N LEU A 6 -5.28 -18.79 -9.20
CA LEU A 6 -4.71 -19.63 -10.27
C LEU A 6 -5.69 -20.71 -10.73
N LYS A 7 -6.35 -21.40 -9.79
CA LYS A 7 -7.38 -22.41 -10.12
C LYS A 7 -8.54 -21.81 -10.92
N LYS A 8 -8.95 -20.59 -10.56
CA LYS A 8 -9.99 -19.82 -11.28
C LYS A 8 -9.49 -19.20 -12.59
N LYS A 9 -8.24 -19.44 -12.98
CA LYS A 9 -7.58 -18.86 -14.17
C LYS A 9 -7.64 -17.31 -14.23
N MET A 10 -7.69 -16.66 -13.07
CA MET A 10 -7.66 -15.20 -12.96
C MET A 10 -6.24 -14.62 -13.02
N ILE A 11 -5.24 -15.47 -12.76
CA ILE A 11 -3.82 -15.15 -12.85
C ILE A 11 -3.11 -16.30 -13.58
N ASP A 12 -2.01 -15.98 -14.27
CA ASP A 12 -1.15 -16.94 -14.94
C ASP A 12 -0.14 -17.58 -13.97
N ASN A 13 0.57 -18.62 -14.44
CA ASN A 13 1.52 -19.36 -13.63
C ASN A 13 2.78 -18.56 -13.27
N SER A 14 3.22 -17.62 -14.12
CA SER A 14 4.34 -16.71 -13.81
C SER A 14 3.95 -15.79 -12.66
N THR A 15 2.81 -15.10 -12.80
CA THR A 15 2.26 -14.23 -11.76
C THR A 15 2.06 -15.01 -10.45
N TYR A 16 1.54 -16.25 -10.51
CA TYR A 16 1.42 -17.09 -9.32
C TYR A 16 2.77 -17.34 -8.64
N ASN A 17 3.80 -17.70 -9.39
CA ASN A 17 5.13 -17.97 -8.85
C ASN A 17 5.78 -16.75 -8.21
N ASP A 18 5.54 -15.56 -8.79
CA ASP A 18 6.04 -14.29 -8.27
C ASP A 18 5.32 -13.87 -6.99
N LEU A 19 3.98 -14.00 -6.98
CA LEU A 19 3.12 -13.68 -5.85
C LEU A 19 3.24 -14.68 -4.70
N ARG A 20 3.61 -15.92 -5.00
CA ARG A 20 3.83 -16.95 -3.98
C ARG A 20 4.97 -16.50 -3.07
N SER A 21 4.63 -16.25 -1.81
CA SER A 21 5.65 -15.95 -0.80
C SER A 21 6.63 -17.10 -0.65
N ARG A 22 7.92 -16.80 -0.76
CA ARG A 22 9.04 -17.71 -0.46
C ARG A 22 9.96 -16.95 0.50
N GLY A 23 10.22 -17.52 1.68
CA GLY A 23 11.10 -16.88 2.68
C GLY A 23 10.57 -15.57 3.26
N SER A 24 9.26 -15.41 3.43
CA SER A 24 8.71 -14.22 4.09
C SER A 24 9.03 -14.16 5.58
N ARG A 25 9.19 -12.95 6.08
CA ARG A 25 9.29 -12.67 7.52
C ARG A 25 7.90 -12.40 8.09
N LEU A 26 7.69 -12.67 9.37
CA LEU A 26 6.49 -12.23 10.06
C LEU A 26 6.39 -10.70 10.01
N PRO A 27 5.19 -10.11 9.92
CA PRO A 27 5.01 -8.68 10.14
C PRO A 27 5.55 -8.29 11.52
N HIS A 28 6.24 -7.16 11.61
CA HIS A 28 6.79 -6.66 12.88
C HIS A 28 6.04 -5.40 13.29
N MET A 29 5.52 -5.40 14.51
CA MET A 29 4.88 -4.24 15.11
C MET A 29 5.89 -3.49 15.98
N TYR A 30 5.97 -2.18 15.81
CA TYR A 30 6.77 -1.29 16.66
C TYR A 30 6.01 0.02 16.89
N GLY A 31 6.41 0.78 17.91
CA GLY A 31 5.79 2.07 18.21
C GLY A 31 6.77 3.22 18.02
N LEU A 32 6.30 4.33 17.45
CA LEU A 32 7.05 5.59 17.43
C LEU A 32 6.54 6.54 18.51
N PRO A 33 7.42 7.25 19.23
CA PRO A 33 7.00 8.24 20.21
C PRO A 33 6.10 9.32 19.62
N LYS A 34 5.02 9.65 20.33
CA LYS A 34 4.09 10.73 20.02
C LYS A 34 4.29 11.88 21.00
N VAL A 35 5.41 12.59 20.84
CA VAL A 35 5.90 13.65 21.75
C VAL A 35 4.91 14.80 22.03
N HIS A 36 3.86 14.96 21.23
CA HIS A 36 2.83 16.00 21.40
C HIS A 36 1.55 15.50 22.11
N LYS A 37 1.47 14.25 22.57
CA LYS A 37 0.31 13.70 23.27
C LYS A 37 0.71 13.19 24.64
N HIS A 38 0.14 13.78 25.70
CA HIS A 38 0.49 13.48 27.08
C HIS A 38 0.17 12.03 27.48
N ASP A 39 -0.97 11.47 27.04
CA ASP A 39 -1.43 10.14 27.49
C ASP A 39 -1.31 9.03 26.43
N VAL A 40 -0.86 9.36 25.21
CA VAL A 40 -0.72 8.38 24.11
C VAL A 40 0.72 8.41 23.63
N PRO A 41 1.64 7.71 24.33
CA PRO A 41 3.06 7.87 24.08
C PRO A 41 3.51 7.25 22.76
N LEU A 42 2.74 6.32 22.16
CA LEU A 42 3.19 5.52 21.01
C LEU A 42 2.18 5.55 19.86
N ARG A 43 2.69 5.74 18.63
CA ARG A 43 2.00 5.44 17.38
C ARG A 43 2.37 4.02 16.97
N PRO A 44 1.48 3.03 17.08
CA PRO A 44 1.76 1.69 16.59
C PRO A 44 1.90 1.72 15.06
N ILE A 45 2.94 1.05 14.56
CA ILE A 45 3.22 0.84 13.14
C ILE A 45 3.42 -0.65 12.94
N LEU A 46 2.71 -1.19 11.96
CA LEU A 46 2.87 -2.57 11.52
C LEU A 46 3.67 -2.60 10.22
N SER A 47 4.94 -2.99 10.31
CA SER A 47 5.77 -3.19 9.11
C SER A 47 5.37 -4.48 8.42
N MET A 48 4.84 -4.33 7.21
CA MET A 48 4.51 -5.44 6.30
C MET A 48 5.64 -5.72 5.30
N ILE A 49 6.80 -5.06 5.44
CA ILE A 49 7.93 -5.27 4.52
C ILE A 49 8.41 -6.72 4.62
N ASN A 50 8.59 -7.35 3.46
CA ASN A 50 8.97 -8.77 3.32
C ASN A 50 8.01 -9.75 4.00
N SER A 51 6.81 -9.30 4.37
CA SER A 51 5.73 -10.17 4.81
C SER A 51 5.13 -10.97 3.65
N PRO A 52 4.36 -12.05 3.92
CA PRO A 52 3.66 -12.79 2.87
C PRO A 52 2.72 -11.92 2.02
N TYR A 53 2.27 -10.78 2.56
CA TYR A 53 1.33 -9.87 1.92
C TYR A 53 2.01 -8.84 1.01
N HIS A 54 3.31 -8.58 1.21
CA HIS A 54 4.01 -7.47 0.57
C HIS A 54 3.95 -7.53 -0.96
N LYS A 55 4.28 -8.69 -1.54
CA LYS A 55 4.28 -8.85 -3.01
C LYS A 55 2.88 -8.74 -3.61
N VAL A 56 1.88 -9.33 -2.93
CA VAL A 56 0.47 -9.28 -3.36
C VAL A 56 -0.06 -7.84 -3.34
N ALA A 57 0.23 -7.09 -2.28
CA ALA A 57 -0.17 -5.68 -2.18
C ALA A 57 0.45 -4.82 -3.30
N ARG A 58 1.76 -5.00 -3.59
CA ARG A 58 2.42 -4.27 -4.69
C ARG A 58 1.83 -4.62 -6.05
N TRP A 59 1.60 -5.89 -6.32
CA TRP A 59 0.97 -6.32 -7.57
C TRP A 59 -0.43 -5.74 -7.72
N LEU A 60 -1.23 -5.74 -6.66
CA LEU A 60 -2.58 -5.18 -6.68
C LEU A 60 -2.56 -3.67 -6.93
N ALA A 61 -1.64 -2.94 -6.29
CA ALA A 61 -1.48 -1.50 -6.50
C ALA A 61 -1.22 -1.17 -7.98
N VAL A 62 -0.33 -1.92 -8.63
CA VAL A 62 -0.06 -1.76 -10.07
C VAL A 62 -1.31 -2.05 -10.92
N LYS A 63 -2.09 -3.06 -10.58
CA LYS A 63 -3.33 -3.40 -11.31
C LYS A 63 -4.44 -2.36 -11.11
N LEU A 64 -4.48 -1.70 -9.96
CA LEU A 64 -5.48 -0.67 -9.65
C LEU A 64 -5.08 0.72 -10.14
N GLU A 65 -3.85 0.92 -10.59
CA GLU A 65 -3.36 2.22 -11.06
C GLU A 65 -4.24 2.85 -12.16
N PRO A 66 -4.72 2.13 -13.19
CA PRO A 66 -5.62 2.69 -14.19
C PRO A 66 -7.00 3.08 -13.63
N VAL A 67 -7.42 2.46 -12.53
CA VAL A 67 -8.66 2.85 -11.83
C VAL A 67 -8.42 4.15 -11.09
N ARG A 68 -7.30 4.25 -10.37
CA ARG A 68 -6.87 5.48 -9.67
C ARG A 68 -6.90 6.67 -10.61
N HIS A 69 -6.30 6.55 -11.80
CA HIS A 69 -6.29 7.63 -12.81
C HIS A 69 -7.68 8.02 -13.31
N ARG A 70 -8.60 7.06 -13.49
CA ARG A 70 -9.97 7.34 -13.91
C ARG A 70 -10.79 8.04 -12.83
N SER A 71 -10.55 7.73 -11.56
CA SER A 71 -11.21 8.35 -10.40
C SER A 71 -10.50 9.60 -9.88
N ALA A 72 -9.47 10.10 -10.57
CA ALA A 72 -8.55 11.12 -10.06
C ALA A 72 -9.09 12.57 -10.15
N THR A 73 -10.40 12.79 -10.22
CA THR A 73 -10.98 14.14 -10.43
C THR A 73 -10.50 15.17 -9.40
N TYR A 74 -10.26 14.73 -8.16
CA TYR A 74 -9.78 15.58 -7.07
C TYR A 74 -8.54 15.01 -6.37
N VAL A 75 -7.76 14.19 -7.07
CA VAL A 75 -6.56 13.58 -6.51
C VAL A 75 -5.36 14.45 -6.84
N LEU A 76 -4.82 15.11 -5.81
CA LEU A 76 -3.58 15.87 -5.90
C LEU A 76 -2.38 14.93 -5.76
N ARG A 77 -1.31 15.21 -6.50
CA ARG A 77 -0.09 14.40 -6.48
C ARG A 77 0.68 14.57 -5.18
N ASP A 78 0.79 15.80 -4.70
CA ASP A 78 1.58 16.15 -3.53
C ASP A 78 1.09 17.44 -2.84
N SER A 79 1.71 17.76 -1.70
CA SER A 79 1.39 18.97 -0.93
C SER A 79 1.74 20.28 -1.65
N TYR A 80 2.69 20.26 -2.58
CA TYR A 80 3.08 21.46 -3.34
C TYR A 80 2.06 21.79 -4.44
N GLU A 81 1.49 20.78 -5.08
CA GLU A 81 0.35 20.95 -5.99
C GLU A 81 -0.86 21.51 -5.26
N CYS A 82 -1.16 20.99 -4.07
CA CYS A 82 -2.19 21.55 -3.19
C CYS A 82 -1.93 23.02 -2.88
N TYR A 83 -0.72 23.35 -2.41
CA TYR A 83 -0.33 24.73 -2.10
C TYR A 83 -0.50 25.66 -3.31
N ARG A 84 -0.06 25.25 -4.51
CA ARG A 84 -0.21 26.06 -5.73
C ARG A 84 -1.67 26.29 -6.11
N GLN A 85 -2.54 25.29 -5.96
CA GLN A 85 -3.97 25.46 -6.21
C GLN A 85 -4.61 26.41 -5.19
N VAL A 86 -4.29 26.27 -3.90
CA VAL A 86 -4.83 27.12 -2.84
C VAL A 86 -4.32 28.56 -2.94
N ASN A 87 -3.03 28.77 -3.21
CA ASN A 87 -2.46 30.12 -3.33
C ASN A 87 -2.75 30.78 -4.68
N GLY A 88 -3.15 30.03 -5.71
CA GLY A 88 -3.65 30.61 -6.96
C GLY A 88 -5.12 31.04 -6.89
N LEU A 89 -5.80 30.76 -5.76
CA LEU A 89 -7.19 31.14 -5.51
C LEU A 89 -7.33 32.46 -4.73
N PHE A 90 -6.22 33.05 -4.27
CA PHE A 90 -6.11 34.34 -3.58
C PHE A 90 -5.13 35.25 -4.30
#